data_AF-A0A7G5E7C1-F1
#
_entry.id   AF-A0A7G5E7C1-F1
#
_cell.length_a   1.000
_cell.length_b   1.000
_cell.length_c   1.000
_cell.angle_alpha   90.00
_cell.angle_beta   90.00
_cell.angle_gamma   90.00
#
_symmetry.space_group_name_H-M   'P 1'
#
loop_
_entity.id
_entity.type
_entity.pdbx_description
1 polymer ?
#
loop_
_entity_poly.entity_id
_entity_poly.type
_entity_poly.pdbx_seq_one_letter_code
_entity_poly.pdbx_strand_id
1 'polypeptide(L)'
;MKNNLWIGLGIGTVSPVLAHILVRFTDLELHFLPEKPMAIYTIAILVNLVLLRFAYRSGNDHLGKGIIASTFLAMILYLITHRITI
;
A
#
# COMPACT_ATOMS: atom_id res chain seq x y z
N MET A 1 6.00 -23.87 3.18
CA MET A 1 6.04 -22.78 2.17
C MET A 1 7.32 -21.97 2.42
N LYS A 2 8.21 -21.89 1.42
CA LYS A 2 9.53 -21.26 1.59
C LYS A 2 9.33 -19.78 1.88
N ASN A 3 9.72 -19.36 3.09
CA ASN A 3 9.48 -18.05 3.69
C ASN A 3 10.28 -16.98 2.93
N ASN A 4 9.79 -16.54 1.78
CA ASN A 4 10.51 -15.61 0.91
C ASN A 4 10.01 -14.19 1.11
N LEU A 5 10.92 -13.32 1.55
CA LEU A 5 10.70 -11.88 1.70
C LEU A 5 10.15 -11.24 0.42
N TRP A 6 10.54 -11.77 -0.74
CA TRP A 6 10.03 -11.40 -2.07
C TRP A 6 8.52 -11.59 -2.25
N ILE A 7 7.93 -12.61 -1.63
CA ILE A 7 6.48 -12.84 -1.68
C ILE A 7 5.76 -11.78 -0.86
N GLY A 8 6.29 -11.44 0.32
CA GLY A 8 5.77 -10.36 1.15
C GLY A 8 5.88 -9.00 0.48
N LEU A 9 6.98 -8.77 -0.24
CA LEU A 9 7.19 -7.56 -1.03
C LEU A 9 6.20 -7.49 -2.20
N GLY A 10 5.99 -8.59 -2.94
CA GLY A 10 4.98 -8.66 -4.00
C GLY A 10 3.58 -8.35 -3.49
N ILE A 11 3.14 -9.04 -2.44
CA ILE A 11 1.81 -8.85 -1.84
C ILE A 11 1.64 -7.43 -1.29
N GLY A 12 2.65 -6.90 -0.59
CA GLY A 12 2.61 -5.55 -0.04
C GLY A 12 2.58 -4.45 -1.10
N THR A 13 3.08 -4.73 -2.32
CA THR A 13 3.10 -3.76 -3.43
C THR A 13 1.80 -3.79 -4.23
N VAL A 14 1.10 -4.93 -4.24
CA VAL A 14 -0.19 -5.07 -4.93
C VAL A 14 -1.22 -4.09 -4.39
N SER A 15 -1.32 -3.91 -3.07
CA SER A 15 -2.29 -2.99 -2.44
C SER A 15 -2.11 -1.51 -2.86
N PRO A 16 -0.92 -0.88 -2.73
CA PRO A 16 -0.72 0.51 -3.15
C PRO A 16 -0.82 0.68 -4.67
N VAL A 17 -0.41 -0.31 -5.48
CA VAL A 17 -0.57 -0.25 -6.94
C VAL A 17 -2.05 -0.32 -7.34
N LEU A 18 -2.83 -1.21 -6.72
CA LEU A 18 -4.28 -1.27 -6.93
C LEU A 18 -4.96 0.04 -6.55
N ALA A 19 -4.57 0.63 -5.42
CA ALA A 19 -5.10 1.92 -4.98
C ALA A 19 -4.78 3.03 -5.99
N HIS A 20 -3.55 3.09 -6.50
CA HIS A 20 -3.16 4.08 -7.51
C HIS A 20 -3.93 3.89 -8.83
N ILE A 21 -4.13 2.64 -9.26
CA ILE A 21 -4.96 2.32 -10.44
C ILE A 21 -6.42 2.74 -10.21
N LEU A 22 -6.98 2.45 -9.04
CA LEU A 22 -8.36 2.82 -8.69
C LEU A 22 -8.58 4.33 -8.73
N VAL A 23 -7.66 5.10 -8.13
CA VAL A 23 -7.69 6.58 -8.15
C VAL A 23 -7.56 7.12 -9.57
N ARG A 24 -6.70 6.50 -10.40
CA ARG A 24 -6.40 7.01 -11.75
C ARG A 24 -7.47 6.66 -12.78
N PHE A 25 -8.12 5.50 -12.65
CA PHE A 25 -9.15 5.03 -13.59
C PHE A 25 -10.57 5.32 -13.15
N THR A 26 -10.77 5.56 -11.87
CA THR A 26 -12.07 5.93 -11.33
C THR A 26 -11.84 7.29 -10.70
N ASP A 27 -12.55 8.33 -11.18
CA ASP A 27 -12.62 9.66 -10.56
C ASP A 27 -13.29 9.62 -9.17
N LEU A 28 -12.97 8.61 -8.36
CA LEU A 28 -13.43 8.37 -6.99
C LEU A 28 -12.97 9.49 -6.06
N GLU A 29 -11.77 10.05 -6.26
CA GLU A 29 -11.35 11.24 -5.52
C GLU A 29 -12.30 12.42 -5.80
N LEU A 30 -12.77 12.58 -7.03
CA LEU A 30 -13.68 13.66 -7.42
C LEU A 30 -15.14 13.43 -6.98
N HIS A 31 -15.63 12.19 -7.00
CA HIS A 31 -17.05 11.88 -6.72
C HIS A 31 -17.35 11.51 -5.26
N PHE A 32 -16.44 10.82 -4.56
CA PHE A 32 -16.72 10.34 -3.20
C PHE A 32 -16.09 11.23 -2.12
N LEU A 33 -14.87 11.73 -2.33
CA LEU A 33 -14.10 12.46 -1.31
C LEU A 33 -13.28 13.64 -1.89
N PRO A 34 -13.91 14.63 -2.54
CA PRO A 34 -13.22 15.75 -3.20
C PRO A 34 -12.40 16.61 -2.24
N GLU A 35 -12.77 16.67 -0.97
CA GLU A 35 -12.02 17.41 0.06
C GLU A 35 -10.83 16.63 0.63
N LYS A 36 -10.72 15.32 0.37
CA LYS A 36 -9.72 14.44 0.98
C LYS A 36 -9.11 13.46 -0.02
N PRO A 37 -8.27 13.95 -0.97
CA PRO A 37 -7.58 13.09 -1.93
C PRO A 37 -6.75 11.97 -1.24
N MET A 38 -6.20 12.24 -0.05
CA MET A 38 -5.45 11.23 0.71
C MET A 38 -6.27 10.04 1.25
N ALA A 39 -7.61 10.10 1.22
CA ALA A 39 -8.44 9.06 1.83
C ALA A 39 -8.24 7.69 1.18
N ILE A 40 -8.11 7.62 -0.15
CA ILE A 40 -7.96 6.35 -0.86
C ILE A 40 -6.58 5.73 -0.60
N TYR A 41 -5.52 6.54 -0.57
CA TYR A 41 -4.18 6.10 -0.18
C TYR A 41 -4.14 5.62 1.28
N THR A 42 -4.91 6.26 2.17
CA THR A 42 -5.03 5.83 3.57
C THR A 42 -5.70 4.45 3.69
N ILE A 43 -6.74 4.19 2.89
CA ILE A 43 -7.38 2.87 2.82
C ILE A 43 -6.39 1.80 2.33
N ALA A 44 -5.57 2.11 1.33
CA ALA A 44 -4.54 1.20 0.84
C ALA A 44 -3.51 0.81 1.93
N ILE A 45 -3.09 1.79 2.74
CA ILE A 45 -2.19 1.57 3.88
C ILE A 45 -2.89 0.70 4.94
N LEU A 46 -4.16 0.97 5.25
CA LEU A 46 -4.95 0.15 6.19
C LEU A 46 -5.01 -1.31 5.75
N VAL A 47 -5.24 -1.57 4.46
CA VAL A 47 -5.23 -2.93 3.91
C VAL A 47 -3.86 -3.59 4.11
N ASN A 48 -2.76 -2.87 3.83
CA ASN A 48 -1.41 -3.38 4.08
C ASN A 48 -1.13 -3.66 5.56
N LEU A 49 -1.67 -2.86 6.48
CA LEU A 49 -1.55 -3.11 7.92
C LEU A 49 -2.34 -4.36 8.37
N VAL A 50 -3.51 -4.60 7.80
CA VAL A 50 -4.28 -5.83 8.03
C VAL A 50 -3.50 -7.05 7.54
N LEU A 51 -2.97 -6.99 6.31
CA LEU A 51 -2.10 -8.01 5.74
C LEU A 51 -0.85 -8.28 6.58
N LEU A 52 -0.23 -7.21 7.10
CA LEU A 52 0.91 -7.29 8.00
C LEU A 52 0.57 -8.05 9.28
N ARG A 53 -0.61 -7.76 9.87
CA ARG A 53 -1.10 -8.45 11.06
C ARG A 53 -1.32 -9.93 10.80
N PHE A 54 -1.86 -10.30 9.64
CA PHE A 54 -2.00 -11.70 9.24
C PHE A 54 -0.64 -12.39 9.04
N ALA A 55 0.33 -11.71 8.41
CA ALA A 55 1.67 -12.25 8.18
C ALA A 55 2.41 -12.55 9.49
N TYR A 56 2.39 -11.63 10.45
CA TYR A 56 2.97 -11.85 11.77
C TYR A 56 2.21 -12.90 12.58
N ARG A 57 0.88 -12.91 12.53
CA ARG A 57 0.07 -13.93 13.23
C ARG A 57 0.34 -15.35 12.72
N SER A 58 0.72 -15.50 11.46
CA SER A 58 1.09 -16.77 10.86
C SER A 58 2.54 -17.20 11.16
N GLY A 59 3.30 -16.44 11.96
CA GLY A 59 4.72 -16.71 12.24
C GLY A 59 5.66 -16.45 11.05
N ASN A 60 5.16 -15.77 10.01
CA ASN A 60 5.93 -15.50 8.79
C ASN A 60 6.60 -14.13 8.84
N ASP A 61 7.61 -14.00 9.71
CA ASP A 61 8.37 -12.77 9.92
C ASP A 61 8.97 -12.18 8.63
N HIS A 62 9.42 -13.02 7.70
CA HIS A 62 9.99 -12.57 6.43
C HIS A 62 8.93 -11.96 5.49
N LEU A 63 7.70 -12.48 5.52
CA LEU A 63 6.58 -11.88 4.79
C LEU A 63 6.20 -10.54 5.38
N GLY A 64 6.11 -10.44 6.71
CA GLY A 64 5.80 -9.19 7.41
C GLY A 64 6.82 -8.09 7.11
N LYS A 65 8.12 -8.42 7.15
CA LYS A 65 9.20 -7.50 6.77
C LYS A 65 9.07 -7.02 5.32
N GLY A 66 8.70 -7.91 4.40
CA GLY A 66 8.46 -7.56 2.99
C GLY A 66 7.28 -6.59 2.80
N ILE A 67 6.17 -6.81 3.53
CA ILE A 67 4.99 -5.94 3.48
C ILE A 67 5.31 -4.54 4.05
N ILE A 68 6.04 -4.47 5.16
CA ILE A 68 6.50 -3.18 5.74
C ILE A 68 7.39 -2.46 4.75
N ALA A 69 8.41 -3.13 4.21
CA ALA A 69 9.35 -2.53 3.27
C ALA A 69 8.63 -1.97 2.03
N SER A 70 7.68 -2.73 1.47
CA SER A 70 6.88 -2.27 0.33
C SER A 70 5.99 -1.07 0.67
N THR A 71 5.32 -1.09 1.83
CA THR A 71 4.49 0.03 2.29
C THR A 71 5.32 1.30 2.50
N PHE A 72 6.52 1.14 3.06
CA PHE A 72 7.45 2.24 3.25
C PHE A 72 7.94 2.81 1.90
N LEU A 73 8.28 1.94 0.95
CA LEU A 73 8.69 2.33 -0.40
C LEU A 73 7.57 3.06 -1.15
N ALA A 74 6.33 2.58 -1.04
CA ALA A 74 5.15 3.21 -1.61
C ALA A 74 4.91 4.61 -1.01
N MET A 75 5.13 4.77 0.31
CA MET A 75 5.02 6.08 0.97
C MET A 75 6.11 7.06 0.50
N ILE A 76 7.34 6.59 0.28
CA ILE A 76 8.42 7.39 -0.29
C ILE A 76 8.07 7.82 -1.71
N LEU A 77 7.65 6.89 -2.57
CA LEU A 77 7.21 7.18 -3.94
C LEU A 77 6.10 8.22 -3.95
N TYR A 78 5.09 8.05 -3.09
CA TYR A 78 4.00 9.00 -2.95
C TYR A 78 4.50 10.38 -2.52
N LEU A 79 5.36 10.48 -1.51
CA LEU A 79 5.92 11.75 -1.06
C LEU A 79 6.68 12.46 -2.18
N ILE A 80 7.47 11.72 -2.97
CA ILE A 80 8.22 12.27 -4.11
C ILE A 80 7.25 12.78 -5.17
N THR A 81 6.31 11.96 -5.64
CA THR A 81 5.34 12.36 -6.67
C THR A 81 4.49 13.56 -6.22
N HIS A 82 4.03 13.57 -4.96
CA HIS A 82 3.18 14.65 -4.46
C HIS A 82 3.97 15.94 -4.21
N ARG A 83 5.21 15.87 -3.72
CA ARG A 83 6.11 17.04 -3.59
C ARG A 83 6.48 17.67 -4.93
N ILE A 84 6.62 16.86 -5.98
CA ILE A 84 6.91 17.36 -7.35
C ILE A 84 5.67 18.04 -7.96
N THR A 85 4.47 17.72 -7.46
CA THR A 85 3.21 18.26 -8.00
C THR A 85 2.73 19.52 -7.27
N ILE A 86 3.43 19.98 -6.22
CA ILE A 86 3.14 21.23 -5.50
C ILE A 86 3.91 22.39 -6.11
#